data_AF-A0A4S8KJD4-F1
#
_entry.id   AF-A0A4S8KJD4-F1
#
_cell.length_a   1.000
_cell.length_b   1.000
_cell.length_c   1.000
_cell.angle_alpha   90.00
_cell.angle_beta   90.00
_cell.angle_gamma   90.00
#
_symmetry.space_group_name_H-M   'P 1'
#
loop_
_entity.id
_entity.type
_entity.pdbx_description
1 polymer ?
#
loop_
_entity_poly.entity_id
_entity_poly.type
_entity_poly.pdbx_seq_one_letter_code
_entity_poly.pdbx_strand_id
1 'polypeptide(L)'
;LDRLKADLCFFEEEHSRLDKYLKDCRALSSPIHSLPPELLTEIFMLSFNSNGLESPIGPAFRLGAVCSRWRTLALSTPCLWSRLEI
;
A
#
# COMPACT_ATOMS: atom_id res chain seq x y z
N LEU A 1 1.69 -35.55 27.84
CA LEU A 1 1.88 -34.09 27.85
C LEU A 1 2.51 -33.59 26.54
N ASP A 2 3.54 -34.26 26.02
CA ASP A 2 4.21 -33.82 24.77
C ASP A 2 3.33 -33.91 23.51
N ARG A 3 2.50 -34.95 23.40
CA ARG A 3 1.57 -35.10 22.27
C ARG A 3 0.52 -33.97 22.20
N LEU A 4 -0.04 -33.59 23.35
CA LEU A 4 -1.01 -32.48 23.42
C LEU A 4 -0.36 -31.12 23.09
N LYS A 5 0.90 -30.92 23.48
CA LYS A 5 1.67 -29.72 23.10
C LYS A 5 1.95 -29.69 21.59
N ALA A 6 2.31 -30.83 21.00
CA ALA A 6 2.54 -30.96 19.57
C ALA A 6 1.25 -30.66 18.78
N ASP A 7 0.12 -31.18 19.24
CA ASP A 7 -1.19 -30.91 18.61
C ASP A 7 -1.55 -29.42 18.69
N LEU A 8 -1.34 -28.76 19.84
CA LEU A 8 -1.56 -27.31 19.99
C LEU A 8 -0.66 -26.49 19.05
N CYS A 9 0.63 -26.83 18.97
CA CYS A 9 1.58 -26.17 18.06
C CYS A 9 1.12 -26.29 16.61
N PHE A 10 0.70 -27.49 16.20
CA PHE A 10 0.16 -27.72 14.86
C PHE A 10 -1.07 -26.85 14.57
N PHE A 11 -2.03 -26.78 15.50
CA PHE A 11 -3.22 -25.95 15.31
C PHE A 11 -2.89 -24.45 15.28
N GLU A 12 -1.95 -23.97 16.09
CA GLU A 12 -1.50 -22.58 16.07
C GLU A 12 -0.83 -22.22 14.73
N GLU A 13 0.00 -23.11 14.19
CA GLU A 13 0.63 -22.95 12.88
C GLU A 13 -0.41 -22.89 11.75
N GLU A 14 -1.38 -23.81 11.77
CA GLU A 14 -2.48 -23.82 10.78
C GLU A 14 -3.33 -22.56 10.87
N HIS A 15 -3.68 -22.11 12.08
CA HIS A 15 -4.41 -20.86 12.29
C HIS A 15 -3.62 -19.65 11.76
N SER A 16 -2.34 -19.53 12.12
CA SER A 16 -1.46 -18.46 11.65
C SER A 16 -1.36 -18.42 10.13
N ARG A 17 -1.32 -19.60 9.49
CA ARG A 17 -1.25 -19.73 8.04
C ARG A 17 -2.54 -19.27 7.36
N LEU A 18 -3.70 -19.68 7.88
CA LEU A 18 -5.00 -19.23 7.37
C LEU A 18 -5.21 -17.72 7.56
N ASP A 19 -4.80 -17.18 8.70
CA ASP A 19 -4.87 -15.73 8.96
C ASP A 19 -4.00 -14.94 7.98
N LYS A 20 -2.81 -15.46 7.63
CA LYS A 20 -1.97 -14.87 6.60
C LYS A 20 -2.67 -14.87 5.24
N TYR A 21 -3.25 -16.01 4.83
CA TYR A 21 -4.01 -16.08 3.58
C TYR A 21 -5.18 -15.09 3.54
N LEU A 22 -5.94 -14.95 4.64
CA LEU A 22 -7.03 -14.00 4.72
C LEU A 22 -6.54 -12.54 4.62
N LYS A 23 -5.40 -12.22 5.24
CA LYS A 23 -4.78 -10.88 5.11
C LYS A 23 -4.39 -10.58 3.68
N ASP A 24 -3.78 -11.54 2.99
CA ASP A 24 -3.36 -11.38 1.59
C ASP A 24 -4.58 -11.20 0.67
N CYS A 25 -5.62 -12.03 0.83
CA CYS A 25 -6.88 -11.88 0.10
C CYS A 25 -7.54 -10.51 0.33
N ARG A 26 -7.57 -10.03 1.58
CA ARG A 26 -8.11 -8.71 1.93
C ARG A 26 -7.30 -7.58 1.33
N ALA A 27 -5.98 -7.71 1.30
CA ALA A 27 -5.11 -6.73 0.65
C ALA A 27 -5.40 -6.65 -0.84
N LEU A 28 -5.54 -7.80 -1.52
CA LEU A 28 -5.90 -7.87 -2.94
C LEU A 28 -7.31 -7.30 -3.23
N SER A 29 -8.26 -7.50 -2.33
CA SER A 29 -9.61 -6.94 -2.44
C SER A 29 -9.71 -5.49 -1.95
N SER A 30 -8.59 -4.85 -1.58
CA SER A 30 -8.61 -3.48 -1.09
C SER A 30 -9.12 -2.53 -2.18
N PRO A 31 -9.99 -1.55 -1.84
CA PRO A 31 -10.55 -0.60 -2.80
C PRO A 31 -9.49 0.09 -3.68
N ILE A 32 -8.28 0.29 -3.14
CA ILE A 32 -7.15 0.89 -3.85
C ILE A 32 -6.79 0.17 -5.17
N HIS A 33 -7.11 -1.13 -5.28
CA HIS A 33 -6.91 -1.93 -6.48
C HIS A 33 -8.08 -1.84 -7.47
N SER A 34 -9.27 -1.47 -7.02
CA SER A 34 -10.47 -1.33 -7.85
C SER A 34 -10.81 0.12 -8.24
N LEU A 35 -10.19 1.11 -7.60
CA LEU A 35 -10.38 2.51 -7.99
C LEU A 35 -9.99 2.71 -9.46
N PRO A 36 -10.72 3.53 -10.23
CA PRO A 36 -10.24 4.03 -11.52
C PRO A 36 -8.95 4.85 -11.37
N PRO A 37 -8.09 4.89 -12.40
CA PRO A 37 -6.86 5.68 -12.37
C PRO A 37 -7.12 7.18 -12.13
N GLU A 38 -8.21 7.73 -12.65
CA GLU A 38 -8.57 9.15 -12.53
C GLU A 38 -8.82 9.54 -11.08
N LEU A 39 -9.59 8.73 -10.35
CA LEU A 39 -9.86 8.96 -8.93
C LEU A 39 -8.60 8.83 -8.08
N LEU A 40 -7.73 7.88 -8.43
CA LEU A 40 -6.47 7.69 -7.73
C LEU A 40 -5.52 8.88 -7.94
N THR A 41 -5.47 9.43 -9.16
CA THR A 41 -4.71 10.66 -9.46
C THR A 41 -5.29 11.88 -8.73
N GLU A 42 -6.61 12.00 -8.61
CA GLU A 42 -7.23 13.09 -7.84
C GLU A 42 -6.84 13.03 -6.36
N ILE A 43 -6.83 11.82 -5.78
CA ILE A 43 -6.33 11.60 -4.40
C ILE A 43 -4.86 12.03 -4.28
N PHE A 44 -4.03 11.71 -5.28
CA PHE A 44 -2.63 12.14 -5.29
C PHE A 44 -2.52 13.67 -5.30
N MET A 45 -3.34 14.37 -6.08
CA MET A 45 -3.36 15.83 -6.14
C MET A 45 -3.82 16.46 -4.82
N LEU A 46 -4.80 15.87 -4.14
CA LEU A 46 -5.21 16.31 -2.80
C LEU A 46 -4.05 16.17 -1.79
N SER A 47 -3.29 15.07 -1.88
CA SER A 47 -2.11 14.86 -1.03
C SER A 47 -0.97 15.83 -1.35
N PHE A 48 -0.82 16.22 -2.62
CA PHE A 48 0.18 17.18 -3.08
C PHE A 48 -0.12 18.62 -2.61
N ASN A 49 -1.40 18.99 -2.57
CA ASN A 49 -1.85 20.32 -2.16
C ASN A 49 -1.95 20.48 -0.63
N SER A 50 -1.98 19.38 0.12
CA SER A 50 -1.91 19.42 1.57
C SER A 50 -0.48 19.73 2.00
N ASN A 51 -0.23 20.98 2.39
CA ASN A 51 1.06 21.48 2.89
C ASN A 51 1.59 20.74 4.14
N GLY A 52 0.89 19.73 4.66
CA GLY A 52 1.19 19.04 5.92
C GLY A 52 2.31 18.00 5.84
N LEU A 53 3.04 17.93 4.73
CA LEU A 53 4.03 16.88 4.50
C LEU A 53 5.34 17.49 3.97
N GLU A 54 5.95 18.36 4.77
CA GLU A 54 7.38 18.71 4.71
C GLU A 54 8.22 17.45 4.95
N SER A 55 8.25 16.57 3.96
CA SER A 55 9.18 15.46 3.91
C SER A 55 10.29 15.87 2.96
N PRO A 56 11.57 15.58 3.29
CA PRO A 56 12.69 15.80 2.37
C PRO A 56 12.53 14.99 1.07
N ILE A 57 11.61 14.02 1.03
CA ILE A 57 11.26 13.24 -0.15
C ILE A 57 9.98 13.81 -0.77
N GLY A 58 10.10 14.33 -2.00
CA GLY A 58 8.99 14.91 -2.74
C GLY A 58 7.75 14.00 -2.84
N PRO A 59 6.54 14.57 -2.96
CA PRO A 59 5.28 13.82 -2.94
C PRO A 59 5.22 12.71 -4.02
N ALA A 60 5.75 12.97 -5.21
CA ALA A 60 5.81 11.97 -6.29
C ALA A 60 6.59 10.71 -5.91
N PHE A 61 7.73 10.86 -5.22
CA PHE A 61 8.55 9.73 -4.78
C PHE A 61 7.84 8.89 -3.72
N ARG A 62 7.16 9.53 -2.77
CA ARG A 62 6.41 8.83 -1.72
C ARG A 62 5.26 8.02 -2.29
N LEU A 63 4.47 8.61 -3.20
CA LEU A 63 3.41 7.91 -3.90
C LEU A 63 3.96 6.75 -4.74
N GLY A 64 5.07 6.98 -5.43
CA GLY A 64 5.75 5.95 -6.22
C GLY A 64 6.36 4.81 -5.41
N ALA A 65 6.54 4.94 -4.10
CA ALA A 65 7.09 3.88 -3.25
C ALA A 65 6.04 2.84 -2.80
N VAL A 66 4.74 3.14 -2.94
CA VAL A 66 3.66 2.29 -2.40
C VAL A 66 3.50 0.98 -3.17
N CYS A 67 3.30 1.04 -4.49
CA CYS A 67 3.20 -0.14 -5.35
C CYS A 67 3.51 0.20 -6.82
N SER A 68 3.64 -0.82 -7.67
CA SER A 68 3.92 -0.63 -9.10
C SER A 68 2.86 0.24 -9.80
N ARG A 69 1.58 0.02 -9.49
CA ARG A 69 0.47 0.78 -10.06
C ARG A 69 0.54 2.27 -9.68
N TRP A 70 0.81 2.58 -8.42
CA TRP A 70 0.95 3.96 -7.95
C TRP A 70 2.15 4.64 -8.59
N ARG A 71 3.25 3.91 -8.75
CA ARG A 71 4.45 4.39 -9.44
C ARG A 71 4.16 4.76 -10.90
N THR A 72 3.46 3.89 -11.63
CA THR A 72 3.06 4.17 -13.01
C THR A 72 2.23 5.45 -13.09
N LEU A 73 1.22 5.59 -12.24
CA LEU A 73 0.38 6.80 -12.23
C LEU A 73 1.14 8.06 -11.82
N ALA A 74 2.00 7.98 -10.81
CA ALA A 74 2.83 9.09 -10.37
C ALA A 74 3.76 9.57 -11.50
N LEU A 75 4.41 8.66 -12.23
CA LEU A 75 5.24 8.99 -13.41
C LEU A 75 4.40 9.55 -14.58
N SER A 76 3.17 9.09 -14.74
CA SER A 76 2.25 9.54 -15.80
C SER A 76 1.58 10.88 -15.49
N THR A 77 1.82 11.46 -14.31
CA THR A 77 1.15 12.66 -13.82
C THR A 77 2.17 13.78 -13.59
N PRO A 78 2.47 14.61 -14.61
CA PRO A 78 3.55 15.59 -14.56
C PRO A 78 3.43 16.62 -13.42
N CYS A 79 2.22 17.00 -13.03
CA CYS A 79 1.99 17.99 -11.97
C CYS A 79 2.55 17.56 -10.61
N LEU A 80 2.65 16.26 -10.32
CA LEU A 80 3.25 15.75 -9.08
C LEU A 80 4.77 16.00 -8.99
N TRP A 81 5.42 16.24 -10.12
CA TRP A 81 6.86 16.50 -10.23
C TRP A 81 7.21 17.99 -10.30
N SER A 82 6.20 18.88 -10.24
CA SER A 82 6.41 20.33 -10.31
C SER A 82 7.12 20.92 -9.08
N ARG A 83 7.15 20.19 -7.95
CA ARG A 83 7.84 20.56 -6.70
C ARG A 83 8.99 19.59 -6.43
N LEU A 84 9.95 19.55 -7.34
CA LEU A 84 11.19 18.81 -7.13
C LEU A 84 12.24 19.77 -6.56
N GLU A 85 12.58 19.57 -5.29
CA GLU A 85 13.77 20.17 -4.68
C GLU A 85 14.91 19.15 -4.81
N ILE A 86 16.03 19.56 -5.42
CA ILE A 86 17.23 18.73 -5.65
C ILE A 86 18.31 19.16 -4.67
#